data_AF-A0A956IY37-F1
#
_entry.id   AF-A0A956IY37-F1
#
_cell.length_a   1.000
_cell.length_b   1.000
_cell.length_c   1.000
_cell.angle_alpha   90.00
_cell.angle_beta   90.00
_cell.angle_gamma   90.00
#
_symmetry.space_group_name_H-M   'P 1'
#
loop_
_entity.id
_entity.type
_entity.pdbx_description
1 polymer ?
#
loop_
_entity_poly.entity_id
_entity_poly.type
_entity_poly.pdbx_seq_one_letter_code
_entity_poly.pdbx_strand_id
1 'polypeptide(L)'
;RLPLWQVLVNLELTSGEGVAVPWTLSHFVRDPAELPSVGDLKKEMRRAIQQMRQIASAPTLRAYSGPVLLGPRPAGLLMHEALGHRLEGSRLLSSGEGQTFKDSLGESLGEIREAYDAAPLCPLVEARLAVVECAARPIQPRVDLSGWDALVTVGCEAPDARGDGGGTHWIPRSFEVLAPGSYEVAVAADPADGAEVILGRCGGRCGGGVYQRLVAGDVLTVELDAGWHYILFVRRDGLPGDVALTITGVEDRRGKGAGARR
;
A
#
# COMPACT_ATOMS: atom_id res chain seq x y z
N ARG A 1 -44.03 -16.67 14.66
CA ARG A 1 -42.71 -15.99 14.71
C ARG A 1 -42.55 -15.47 16.11
N LEU A 2 -41.49 -15.87 16.83
CA LEU A 2 -41.21 -15.31 18.15
C LEU A 2 -40.83 -13.83 18.00
N PRO A 3 -41.22 -12.94 18.92
CA PRO A 3 -40.76 -11.56 18.90
C PRO A 3 -39.25 -11.50 19.07
N LEU A 4 -38.62 -10.56 18.38
CA LEU A 4 -37.19 -10.30 18.47
C LEU A 4 -37.02 -8.94 19.13
N TRP A 5 -36.07 -8.84 20.05
CA TRP A 5 -35.80 -7.62 20.80
C TRP A 5 -34.40 -7.14 20.44
N GLN A 6 -34.28 -5.84 20.16
CA GLN A 6 -33.01 -5.23 19.84
C GLN A 6 -32.83 -3.94 20.61
N VAL A 7 -31.63 -3.76 21.17
CA VAL A 7 -31.15 -2.45 21.61
C VAL A 7 -29.99 -2.06 20.72
N LEU A 8 -30.13 -0.91 20.07
CA LEU A 8 -29.12 -0.31 19.22
C LEU A 8 -28.68 1.01 19.84
N VAL A 9 -27.37 1.20 20.00
CA VAL A 9 -26.78 2.47 20.39
C VAL A 9 -25.80 2.89 19.31
N ASN A 10 -26.04 4.06 18.73
CA ASN A 10 -25.13 4.69 17.77
C ASN A 10 -24.41 5.82 18.48
N LEU A 11 -23.10 5.80 18.41
CA LEU A 11 -22.21 6.82 18.94
C LEU A 11 -21.44 7.42 17.76
N GLU A 12 -21.24 8.72 17.79
CA GLU A 12 -20.42 9.42 16.82
C GLU A 12 -19.48 10.37 17.57
N LEU A 13 -18.21 10.35 17.19
CA LEU A 13 -17.21 11.26 17.69
C LEU A 13 -16.46 11.86 16.50
N THR A 14 -16.39 13.18 16.42
CA THR A 14 -15.60 13.88 15.40
C THR A 14 -14.22 14.21 15.95
N SER A 15 -13.17 13.85 15.22
CA SER A 15 -11.79 14.21 15.58
C SER A 15 -11.54 15.72 15.42
N GLY A 16 -10.41 16.21 15.94
CA GLY A 16 -9.99 17.61 15.73
C GLY A 16 -9.79 17.97 14.26
N GLU A 17 -9.47 16.98 13.42
CA GLU A 17 -9.31 17.09 11.97
C GLU A 17 -10.63 16.94 11.19
N GLY A 18 -11.78 16.87 11.88
CA GLY A 18 -13.09 16.76 11.25
C GLY A 18 -13.48 15.35 10.78
N VAL A 19 -12.71 14.31 11.13
CA VAL A 19 -13.01 12.92 10.75
C VAL A 19 -14.01 12.30 11.73
N ALA A 20 -15.13 11.78 11.20
CA ALA A 20 -16.11 11.07 12.01
C ALA A 20 -15.63 9.65 12.35
N VAL A 21 -15.74 9.29 13.62
CA VAL A 21 -15.49 7.94 14.16
C VAL A 21 -16.83 7.38 14.62
N PRO A 22 -17.59 6.71 13.74
CA PRO A 22 -18.86 6.09 14.11
C PRO A 22 -18.61 4.80 14.90
N TRP A 23 -19.50 4.51 15.85
CA TRP A 23 -19.48 3.27 16.61
C TRP A 23 -20.89 2.79 16.91
N THR A 24 -21.17 1.52 16.65
CA THR A 24 -22.48 0.91 16.89
C THR A 24 -22.37 -0.23 17.89
N LEU A 25 -23.18 -0.17 18.94
CA LEU A 25 -23.43 -1.28 19.86
C LEU A 25 -24.80 -1.87 19.52
N SER A 26 -24.86 -3.18 19.31
CA SER A 26 -26.10 -3.88 18.95
C SER A 26 -26.23 -5.14 19.79
N HIS A 27 -27.32 -5.22 20.56
CA HIS A 27 -27.73 -6.40 21.31
C HIS A 27 -29.03 -6.89 20.72
N PHE A 28 -29.04 -8.14 20.25
CA PHE A 28 -30.20 -8.76 19.60
C PHE A 28 -30.50 -10.09 20.29
N VAL A 29 -31.70 -10.21 20.85
CA VAL A 29 -32.09 -11.33 21.70
C VAL A 29 -33.50 -11.82 21.39
N ARG A 30 -33.80 -13.05 21.78
CA ARG A 30 -35.13 -13.66 21.62
C ARG A 30 -36.00 -13.46 22.87
N ASP A 31 -35.37 -13.34 24.03
CA ASP A 31 -36.03 -13.08 25.31
C ASP A 31 -35.63 -11.67 25.79
N PRO A 32 -36.58 -10.76 26.07
CA PRO A 32 -36.25 -9.42 26.56
C PRO A 32 -35.50 -9.43 27.90
N ALA A 33 -35.58 -10.50 28.69
CA ALA A 33 -34.80 -10.65 29.92
C ALA A 33 -33.28 -10.82 29.65
N GLU A 34 -32.89 -11.19 28.43
CA GLU A 34 -31.49 -11.27 28.00
C GLU A 34 -30.92 -9.92 27.56
N LEU A 35 -31.75 -8.87 27.47
CA LEU A 35 -31.27 -7.53 27.15
C LEU A 35 -30.31 -7.04 28.25
N PRO A 36 -29.23 -6.33 27.87
CA PRO A 36 -28.31 -5.78 28.85
C PRO A 36 -29.02 -4.77 29.75
N SER A 37 -28.63 -4.73 31.02
CA SER A 37 -29.12 -3.71 31.93
C SER A 37 -28.67 -2.32 31.47
N VAL A 38 -29.38 -1.27 31.91
CA VAL A 38 -28.97 0.12 31.67
C VAL A 38 -27.55 0.39 32.23
N GLY A 39 -27.19 -0.26 33.33
CA GLY A 39 -25.85 -0.17 33.92
C GLY A 39 -24.76 -0.75 33.01
N ASP A 40 -25.03 -1.93 32.44
CA ASP A 40 -24.10 -2.61 31.53
C ASP A 40 -23.94 -1.85 30.22
N LEU A 41 -25.05 -1.37 29.64
CA LEU A 41 -25.03 -0.50 28.46
C LEU A 41 -24.18 0.75 28.69
N LYS A 42 -24.36 1.43 29.83
CA LYS A 42 -23.54 2.61 30.18
C LYS A 42 -22.06 2.26 30.29
N LYS A 43 -21.73 1.10 30.85
CA LYS A 43 -20.34 0.64 30.97
C LYS A 43 -19.73 0.34 29.61
N GLU A 44 -20.48 -0.31 28.72
CA GLU A 44 -20.06 -0.60 27.35
C GLU A 44 -19.89 0.69 26.52
N MET A 45 -20.85 1.61 26.59
CA MET A 45 -20.77 2.92 25.94
C MET A 45 -19.53 3.70 26.38
N ARG A 46 -19.21 3.71 27.69
CA ARG A 46 -17.98 4.38 28.18
C ARG A 46 -16.71 3.76 27.61
N ARG A 47 -16.65 2.43 27.48
CA ARG A 47 -15.52 1.74 26.84
C ARG A 47 -15.42 2.09 25.37
N ALA A 48 -16.54 2.08 24.64
CA ALA A 48 -16.58 2.49 23.24
C ALA A 48 -16.10 3.93 23.06
N ILE A 49 -16.58 4.88 23.88
CA ILE A 49 -16.12 6.27 23.85
C ILE A 49 -14.61 6.39 24.10
N GLN A 50 -14.05 5.62 25.02
CA GLN A 50 -12.61 5.60 25.27
C GLN A 50 -11.83 5.12 24.04
N GLN A 51 -12.30 4.06 23.37
CA GLN A 51 -11.69 3.56 22.14
C GLN A 51 -11.83 4.56 20.98
N MET A 52 -13.01 5.16 20.82
CA MET A 52 -13.25 6.20 19.80
C MET A 52 -12.30 7.38 19.98
N ARG A 53 -12.04 7.81 21.22
CA ARG A 53 -11.06 8.87 21.51
C ARG A 53 -9.64 8.47 21.12
N GLN A 54 -9.23 7.23 21.40
CA GLN A 54 -7.93 6.73 20.99
C GLN A 54 -7.78 6.71 19.47
N ILE A 55 -8.79 6.24 18.75
CA ILE A 55 -8.83 6.23 17.27
C ILE A 55 -8.77 7.66 16.73
N ALA A 56 -9.57 8.58 17.28
CA ALA A 56 -9.60 9.96 16.84
C ALA A 56 -8.29 10.71 17.07
N SER A 57 -7.51 10.30 18.08
CA SER A 57 -6.17 10.83 18.34
C SER A 57 -5.04 10.06 17.64
N ALA A 58 -5.36 8.94 16.97
CA ALA A 58 -4.34 8.09 16.36
C ALA A 58 -3.73 8.81 15.15
N PRO A 59 -2.40 8.65 14.92
CA PRO A 59 -1.77 9.21 13.75
C PRO A 59 -2.36 8.58 12.48
N THR A 60 -2.57 9.40 11.45
CA THR A 60 -2.98 8.91 10.15
C THR A 60 -1.89 8.01 9.57
N LEU A 61 -2.20 6.74 9.38
CA LEU A 61 -1.32 5.81 8.69
C LEU A 61 -1.32 6.09 7.19
N ARG A 62 -0.13 6.10 6.59
CA ARG A 62 0.01 6.07 5.12
C ARG A 62 -0.21 4.64 4.61
N ALA A 63 -0.37 4.49 3.30
CA ALA A 63 -0.49 3.18 2.67
C ALA A 63 0.68 2.28 3.10
N TYR A 64 0.36 1.08 3.58
CA TYR A 64 1.31 0.13 4.13
C TYR A 64 0.99 -1.26 3.59
N SER A 65 2.00 -1.97 3.09
CA SER A 65 1.91 -3.38 2.75
C SER A 65 2.79 -4.17 3.70
N GLY A 66 2.16 -4.98 4.55
CA GLY A 66 2.84 -5.81 5.52
C GLY A 66 1.84 -6.60 6.36
N PRO A 67 2.31 -7.30 7.39
CA PRO A 67 1.44 -8.11 8.23
C PRO A 67 0.38 -7.26 8.93
N VAL A 68 -0.86 -7.76 8.96
CA VAL A 68 -1.99 -7.16 9.66
C VAL A 68 -2.47 -8.13 10.73
N LEU A 69 -2.68 -7.64 11.95
CA LEU A 69 -3.32 -8.39 13.01
C LEU A 69 -4.81 -8.02 13.05
N LEU A 70 -5.68 -8.98 12.72
CA LEU A 70 -7.12 -8.77 12.74
C LEU A 70 -7.71 -9.17 14.10
N GLY A 71 -8.49 -8.27 14.68
CA GLY A 71 -9.36 -8.62 15.80
C GLY A 71 -10.47 -9.60 15.37
N PRO A 72 -11.13 -10.30 16.32
CA PRO A 72 -12.11 -11.34 15.99
C PRO A 72 -13.25 -10.88 15.07
N ARG A 73 -13.81 -9.68 15.30
CA ARG A 73 -14.90 -9.13 14.48
C ARG A 73 -14.47 -8.81 13.04
N PRO A 74 -13.42 -7.98 12.81
CA PRO A 74 -12.88 -7.78 11.45
C PRO A 74 -12.47 -9.07 10.75
N ALA A 75 -11.89 -10.04 11.47
CA ALA A 75 -11.53 -11.34 10.89
C ALA A 75 -12.77 -12.10 10.40
N GLY A 76 -13.83 -12.17 11.21
CA GLY A 76 -15.09 -12.80 10.81
C GLY A 76 -15.73 -12.11 9.61
N LEU A 77 -15.74 -10.77 9.59
CA LEU A 77 -16.25 -9.99 8.46
C LEU A 77 -15.41 -10.22 7.20
N LEU A 78 -14.07 -10.20 7.31
CA LEU A 78 -13.20 -10.48 6.18
C LEU A 78 -13.49 -11.86 5.60
N MET A 79 -13.64 -12.89 6.42
CA MET A 79 -13.97 -14.23 5.93
C MET A 79 -15.38 -14.30 5.33
N HIS A 80 -16.36 -13.59 5.90
CA HIS A 80 -17.71 -13.49 5.36
C HIS A 80 -17.72 -12.86 3.97
N GLU A 81 -17.03 -11.73 3.81
CA GLU A 81 -16.97 -10.98 2.56
C GLU A 81 -16.08 -11.66 1.54
N ALA A 82 -14.90 -12.14 1.94
CA ALA A 82 -13.91 -12.77 1.07
C ALA A 82 -14.37 -14.15 0.59
N LEU A 83 -14.95 -14.96 1.47
CA LEU A 83 -15.30 -16.36 1.17
C LEU A 83 -16.80 -16.63 1.26
N GLY A 84 -17.47 -16.17 2.33
CA GLY A 84 -18.85 -16.54 2.64
C GLY A 84 -19.80 -16.41 1.46
N HIS A 85 -20.00 -15.19 0.98
CA HIS A 85 -20.84 -14.91 -0.17
C HIS A 85 -20.39 -15.59 -1.47
N ARG A 86 -19.08 -15.83 -1.63
CA ARG A 86 -18.51 -16.46 -2.83
C ARG A 86 -18.68 -17.98 -2.84
N LEU A 87 -19.01 -18.58 -1.70
CA LEU A 87 -19.29 -20.02 -1.56
C LEU A 87 -20.79 -20.34 -1.58
N GLU A 88 -21.66 -19.34 -1.64
CA GLU A 88 -23.11 -19.53 -1.73
C GLU A 88 -23.49 -20.08 -3.11
N GLY A 89 -23.95 -21.34 -3.17
CA GLY A 89 -24.28 -22.00 -4.43
C GLY A 89 -25.32 -21.25 -5.29
N SER A 90 -26.30 -20.60 -4.66
CA SER A 90 -27.27 -19.75 -5.37
C SER A 90 -26.61 -18.56 -6.07
N ARG A 91 -25.57 -17.98 -5.48
CA ARG A 91 -24.81 -16.85 -6.05
C ARG A 91 -23.84 -17.32 -7.13
N LEU A 92 -23.25 -18.51 -7.00
CA LEU A 92 -22.42 -19.11 -8.04
C LEU A 92 -23.18 -19.39 -9.35
N LEU A 93 -24.51 -19.56 -9.28
CA LEU A 93 -25.38 -19.72 -10.45
C LEU A 93 -25.93 -18.38 -10.99
N SER A 94 -25.74 -17.29 -10.27
CA SER A 94 -26.26 -15.96 -10.63
C SER A 94 -25.27 -15.22 -11.53
N SER A 95 -25.70 -14.79 -12.72
CA SER A 95 -24.85 -14.07 -13.68
C SER A 95 -24.42 -12.67 -13.24
N GLY A 96 -25.06 -12.11 -12.20
CA GLY A 96 -24.70 -10.80 -11.63
C GLY A 96 -23.64 -10.85 -10.53
N GLU A 97 -23.11 -12.04 -10.23
CA GLU A 97 -22.17 -12.28 -9.14
C GLU A 97 -20.78 -12.66 -9.68
N GLY A 98 -19.75 -12.54 -8.85
CA GLY A 98 -18.36 -12.81 -9.27
C GLY A 98 -18.06 -14.28 -9.60
N GLN A 99 -18.92 -15.23 -9.20
CA GLN A 99 -18.81 -16.68 -9.46
C GLN A 99 -17.41 -17.29 -9.19
N THR A 100 -16.65 -16.72 -8.25
CA THR A 100 -15.20 -16.97 -8.09
C THR A 100 -14.82 -18.43 -7.90
N PHE A 101 -15.65 -19.24 -7.23
CA PHE A 101 -15.36 -20.66 -6.93
C PHE A 101 -16.24 -21.64 -7.72
N LYS A 102 -16.89 -21.19 -8.79
CA LYS A 102 -17.86 -22.01 -9.54
C LYS A 102 -17.24 -23.30 -10.08
N ASP A 103 -16.00 -23.23 -10.56
CA ASP A 103 -15.31 -24.34 -11.21
C ASP A 103 -14.33 -25.08 -10.28
N SER A 104 -14.20 -24.65 -9.01
CA SER A 104 -13.26 -25.22 -8.02
C SER A 104 -13.88 -26.29 -7.11
N LEU A 105 -14.93 -26.98 -7.59
CA LEU A 105 -15.60 -28.02 -6.81
C LEU A 105 -14.70 -29.26 -6.69
N GLY A 106 -14.39 -29.64 -5.44
CA GLY A 106 -13.52 -30.77 -5.14
C GLY A 106 -12.05 -30.40 -4.95
N GLU A 107 -11.68 -29.14 -5.20
CA GLU A 107 -10.36 -28.60 -4.89
C GLU A 107 -10.34 -28.05 -3.45
N SER A 108 -9.25 -28.29 -2.74
CA SER A 108 -9.00 -27.67 -1.45
C SER A 108 -8.55 -26.22 -1.64
N LEU A 109 -8.80 -25.38 -0.62
CA LEU A 109 -8.29 -24.00 -0.62
C LEU A 109 -6.75 -23.95 -0.72
N GLY A 110 -6.06 -24.98 -0.24
CA GLY A 110 -4.60 -25.11 -0.37
C GLY A 110 -4.19 -25.27 -1.83
N GLU A 111 -4.85 -26.18 -2.56
CA GLU A 111 -4.62 -26.40 -4.00
C GLU A 111 -4.94 -25.15 -4.83
N ILE A 112 -6.05 -24.47 -4.53
CA ILE A 112 -6.41 -23.20 -5.19
C ILE A 112 -5.36 -22.12 -4.92
N ARG A 113 -4.86 -22.03 -3.68
CA ARG A 113 -3.80 -21.07 -3.31
C ARG A 113 -2.49 -21.39 -4.01
N GLU A 114 -2.07 -22.65 -4.01
CA GLU A 114 -0.84 -23.07 -4.70
C GLU A 114 -0.94 -22.83 -6.20
N ALA A 115 -2.10 -23.09 -6.81
CA ALA A 115 -2.36 -22.76 -8.21
C ALA A 115 -2.34 -21.25 -8.46
N TYR A 116 -2.84 -20.41 -7.54
CA TYR A 116 -2.75 -18.95 -7.62
C TYR A 116 -1.30 -18.45 -7.49
N ASP A 117 -0.55 -18.97 -6.52
CA ASP A 117 0.84 -18.60 -6.25
C ASP A 117 1.76 -19.04 -7.41
N ALA A 118 1.44 -20.17 -8.05
CA ALA A 118 2.13 -20.70 -9.22
C ALA A 118 1.61 -20.12 -10.54
N ALA A 119 0.44 -19.48 -10.55
CA ALA A 119 -0.07 -18.81 -11.74
C ALA A 119 0.86 -17.64 -12.05
N PRO A 120 1.50 -17.61 -13.23
CA PRO A 120 2.21 -16.42 -13.63
C PRO A 120 1.21 -15.26 -13.55
N LEU A 121 1.62 -14.17 -12.92
CA LEU A 121 0.87 -12.93 -12.99
C LEU A 121 0.79 -12.57 -14.50
N CYS A 122 -0.31 -12.93 -15.20
CA CYS A 122 -0.48 -12.87 -16.68
C CYS A 122 -0.69 -11.44 -17.24
N PRO A 123 -0.97 -11.21 -18.54
CA PRO A 123 -0.08 -10.62 -19.54
C PRO A 123 -0.67 -9.31 -20.13
N LEU A 124 -1.36 -8.54 -19.30
CA LEU A 124 -2.01 -7.29 -19.73
C LEU A 124 -1.19 -6.10 -19.21
N VAL A 125 -0.39 -5.56 -20.11
CA VAL A 125 0.49 -4.39 -19.98
C VAL A 125 -0.21 -3.20 -19.33
N GLU A 126 -1.50 -3.02 -19.60
CA GLU A 126 -2.29 -1.85 -19.18
C GLU A 126 -2.78 -1.92 -17.73
N ALA A 127 -2.91 -3.13 -17.16
CA ALA A 127 -3.42 -3.34 -15.81
C ALA A 127 -2.33 -3.25 -14.72
N ARG A 128 -1.07 -3.01 -15.11
CA ARG A 128 0.10 -3.04 -14.21
C ARG A 128 1.01 -1.82 -14.27
N LEU A 129 0.67 -0.81 -15.07
CA LEU A 129 1.46 0.42 -15.13
C LEU A 129 1.41 1.13 -13.78
N ALA A 130 2.46 0.85 -13.00
CA ALA A 130 2.79 1.35 -11.68
C ALA A 130 1.65 1.26 -10.65
N VAL A 131 1.77 0.29 -9.76
CA VAL A 131 1.40 0.54 -8.36
C VAL A 131 2.27 1.72 -7.91
N VAL A 132 1.78 2.94 -8.13
CA VAL A 132 2.30 4.24 -7.67
C VAL A 132 2.13 4.41 -6.15
N GLU A 133 1.96 3.29 -5.45
CA GLU A 133 1.78 3.22 -4.02
C GLU A 133 3.15 2.98 -3.36
N CYS A 134 3.45 3.72 -2.29
CA CYS A 134 4.70 3.58 -1.53
C CYS A 134 4.76 2.31 -0.68
N ALA A 135 3.88 1.34 -0.94
CA ALA A 135 3.84 0.05 -0.27
C ALA A 135 5.09 -0.80 -0.58
N ALA A 136 5.82 -0.48 -1.64
CA ALA A 136 7.09 -1.10 -1.97
C ALA A 136 8.14 -0.90 -0.87
N ARG A 137 9.04 -1.87 -0.71
CA ARG A 137 10.09 -1.86 0.32
C ARG A 137 10.92 -0.57 0.26
N PRO A 138 11.11 0.15 1.38
CA PRO A 138 11.88 1.38 1.36
C PRO A 138 13.39 1.13 1.26
N ILE A 139 14.10 1.99 0.52
CA ILE A 139 15.57 2.07 0.59
C ILE A 139 15.97 2.87 1.83
N GLN A 140 17.12 2.52 2.40
CA GLN A 140 17.59 3.15 3.63
C GLN A 140 18.36 4.44 3.30
N PRO A 141 18.17 5.52 4.08
CA PRO A 141 19.02 6.69 3.96
C PRO A 141 20.44 6.34 4.41
N ARG A 142 21.41 7.11 3.91
CA ARG A 142 22.78 7.09 4.43
C ARG A 142 22.80 7.51 5.90
N VAL A 143 23.84 7.09 6.62
CA VAL A 143 24.03 7.40 8.05
C VAL A 143 24.10 8.92 8.30
N ASP A 144 24.66 9.67 7.37
CA ASP A 144 24.78 11.14 7.42
C ASP A 144 23.52 11.88 6.94
N LEU A 145 22.47 11.14 6.54
CA LEU A 145 21.23 11.66 5.98
C LEU A 145 21.43 12.54 4.72
N SER A 146 22.59 12.44 4.06
CA SER A 146 22.87 13.24 2.86
C SER A 146 22.09 12.77 1.63
N GLY A 147 21.42 11.62 1.72
CA GLY A 147 20.82 10.97 0.59
C GLY A 147 20.57 9.47 0.80
N TRP A 148 20.44 8.75 -0.31
CA TRP A 148 20.14 7.33 -0.36
C TRP A 148 21.03 6.64 -1.39
N ASP A 149 21.39 5.39 -1.11
CA ASP A 149 21.99 4.47 -2.07
C ASP A 149 21.16 3.19 -2.12
N ALA A 150 21.02 2.66 -3.33
CA ALA A 150 20.33 1.41 -3.57
C ALA A 150 21.06 0.62 -4.65
N LEU A 151 21.22 -0.69 -4.41
CA LEU A 151 21.67 -1.67 -5.39
C LEU A 151 20.60 -2.74 -5.49
N VAL A 152 20.05 -2.92 -6.68
CA VAL A 152 18.95 -3.86 -6.91
C VAL A 152 19.28 -4.74 -8.10
N THR A 153 19.31 -6.05 -7.88
CA THR A 153 19.40 -7.05 -8.96
C THR A 153 18.01 -7.24 -9.57
N VAL A 154 17.80 -6.76 -10.78
CA VAL A 154 16.52 -6.86 -11.49
C VAL A 154 16.54 -8.09 -12.41
N GLY A 155 15.58 -8.99 -12.25
CA GLY A 155 15.39 -10.18 -13.06
C GLY A 155 14.20 -11.02 -12.59
N CYS A 156 13.72 -11.95 -13.41
CA CYS A 156 12.53 -12.79 -13.10
C CYS A 156 12.63 -13.53 -11.76
N GLU A 157 13.84 -13.94 -11.39
CA GLU A 157 14.10 -14.71 -10.16
C GLU A 157 14.00 -13.86 -8.88
N ALA A 158 13.96 -12.53 -9.00
CA ALA A 158 13.81 -11.68 -7.83
C ALA A 158 12.37 -11.79 -7.29
N PRO A 159 12.20 -12.01 -5.96
CA PRO A 159 10.90 -12.34 -5.37
C PRO A 159 9.87 -11.21 -5.49
N ASP A 160 10.33 -9.98 -5.65
CA ASP A 160 9.54 -8.78 -5.84
C ASP A 160 9.59 -8.23 -7.27
N ALA A 161 10.19 -8.98 -8.22
CA ALA A 161 10.10 -8.65 -9.62
C ALA A 161 8.64 -8.68 -10.10
N ARG A 162 8.37 -7.75 -11.00
CA ARG A 162 7.11 -7.57 -11.71
C ARG A 162 7.45 -7.40 -13.19
N GLY A 163 6.52 -7.74 -14.08
CA GLY A 163 6.73 -7.66 -15.52
C GLY A 163 5.41 -7.47 -16.26
N ASP A 164 5.51 -6.88 -17.46
CA ASP A 164 4.38 -6.54 -18.33
C ASP A 164 4.14 -7.60 -19.41
N GLY A 165 5.02 -8.60 -19.56
CA GLY A 165 4.99 -9.55 -20.67
C GLY A 165 5.39 -8.93 -22.02
N GLY A 166 5.77 -7.64 -22.03
CA GLY A 166 6.26 -6.88 -23.18
C GLY A 166 7.79 -6.84 -23.28
N GLY A 167 8.48 -7.65 -22.48
CA GLY A 167 9.93 -7.80 -22.51
C GLY A 167 10.68 -6.90 -21.51
N THR A 168 10.02 -6.42 -20.45
CA THR A 168 10.70 -5.73 -19.33
C THR A 168 10.28 -6.25 -17.97
N HIS A 169 11.23 -6.22 -17.04
CA HIS A 169 11.03 -6.52 -15.62
C HIS A 169 11.35 -5.29 -14.81
N TRP A 170 10.60 -5.11 -13.73
CA TRP A 170 10.86 -4.04 -12.78
C TRP A 170 10.74 -4.49 -11.34
N ILE A 171 11.51 -3.84 -10.49
CA ILE A 171 11.45 -3.99 -9.03
C ILE A 171 11.12 -2.62 -8.42
N PRO A 172 10.00 -2.50 -7.70
CA PRO A 172 9.63 -1.24 -7.07
C PRO A 172 10.34 -1.06 -5.71
N ARG A 173 10.75 0.15 -5.40
CA ARG A 173 11.22 0.62 -4.09
C ARG A 173 10.54 1.93 -3.73
N SER A 174 10.66 2.34 -2.48
CA SER A 174 10.20 3.64 -2.01
C SER A 174 11.26 4.35 -1.17
N PHE A 175 11.12 5.65 -0.95
CA PHE A 175 11.91 6.42 0.01
C PHE A 175 11.15 7.66 0.45
N GLU A 176 11.49 8.18 1.61
CA GLU A 176 10.86 9.38 2.17
C GLU A 176 11.82 10.56 2.12
N VAL A 177 11.40 11.63 1.47
CA VAL A 177 12.09 12.92 1.47
C VAL A 177 11.56 13.74 2.65
N LEU A 178 12.44 14.08 3.60
CA LEU A 178 12.04 14.79 4.81
C LEU A 178 11.86 16.30 4.59
N ALA A 179 12.70 16.89 3.73
CA ALA A 179 12.67 18.31 3.38
C ALA A 179 12.64 18.47 1.86
N PRO A 180 11.77 19.32 1.30
CA PRO A 180 11.75 19.52 -0.14
C PRO A 180 13.05 20.21 -0.61
N GLY A 181 13.49 19.93 -1.82
CA GLY A 181 14.65 20.58 -2.42
C GLY A 181 15.20 19.90 -3.67
N SER A 182 16.37 20.37 -4.10
CA SER A 182 17.09 19.84 -5.25
C SER A 182 17.93 18.62 -4.85
N TYR A 183 17.78 17.53 -5.60
CA TYR A 183 18.52 16.29 -5.41
C TYR A 183 19.21 15.87 -6.71
N GLU A 184 20.48 15.49 -6.63
CA GLU A 184 21.19 14.86 -7.73
C GLU A 184 20.93 13.36 -7.69
N VAL A 185 20.44 12.81 -8.80
CA VAL A 185 20.09 11.40 -8.97
C VAL A 185 21.02 10.81 -10.03
N ALA A 186 21.78 9.80 -9.65
CA ALA A 186 22.71 9.09 -10.52
C ALA A 186 22.31 7.61 -10.63
N VAL A 187 22.32 7.08 -11.86
CA VAL A 187 22.05 5.67 -12.13
C VAL A 187 23.29 5.00 -12.69
N ALA A 188 23.73 3.92 -12.06
CA ALA A 188 24.86 3.12 -12.52
C ALA A 188 24.41 1.68 -12.82
N ALA A 189 24.58 1.27 -14.06
CA ALA A 189 24.37 -0.07 -14.57
C ALA A 189 25.18 -0.23 -15.86
N ASP A 190 25.24 -1.43 -16.45
CA ASP A 190 25.82 -1.60 -17.79
C ASP A 190 24.92 -0.90 -18.83
N PRO A 191 25.44 0.09 -19.59
CA PRO A 191 24.67 0.79 -20.62
C PRO A 191 24.14 -0.12 -21.74
N ALA A 192 24.77 -1.28 -21.98
CA ALA A 192 24.33 -2.23 -23.00
C ALA A 192 23.05 -2.99 -22.60
N ASP A 193 22.71 -3.01 -21.31
CA ASP A 193 21.65 -3.84 -20.76
C ASP A 193 20.26 -3.18 -20.79
N GLY A 194 20.19 -1.90 -21.20
CA GLY A 194 18.94 -1.15 -21.24
C GLY A 194 18.31 -0.95 -19.86
N ALA A 195 19.14 -0.81 -18.83
CA ALA A 195 18.70 -0.54 -17.47
C ALA A 195 18.20 0.90 -17.32
N GLU A 196 17.06 1.06 -16.65
CA GLU A 196 16.44 2.35 -16.41
C GLU A 196 15.96 2.46 -14.96
N VAL A 197 15.91 3.68 -14.45
CA VAL A 197 15.23 4.01 -13.20
C VAL A 197 14.13 5.02 -13.50
N ILE A 198 12.93 4.74 -13.00
CA ILE A 198 11.81 5.67 -13.03
C ILE A 198 11.56 6.14 -11.60
N LEU A 199 11.67 7.45 -11.40
CA LEU A 199 11.47 8.12 -10.13
C LEU A 199 10.19 8.97 -10.20
N GLY A 200 9.36 8.93 -9.15
CA GLY A 200 8.19 9.79 -9.07
C GLY A 200 7.61 9.91 -7.67
N ARG A 201 6.68 10.86 -7.51
CA ARG A 201 5.96 11.07 -6.25
C ARG A 201 4.87 10.01 -6.08
N CYS A 202 4.73 9.46 -4.88
CA CYS A 202 3.62 8.57 -4.61
C CYS A 202 2.27 9.31 -4.67
N GLY A 203 1.25 8.65 -5.22
CA GLY A 203 -0.11 9.20 -5.25
C GLY A 203 -1.12 8.19 -5.77
N GLY A 204 -2.37 8.29 -5.30
CA GLY A 204 -3.45 7.37 -5.69
C GLY A 204 -4.06 7.64 -7.08
N ARG A 205 -3.35 8.36 -7.97
CA ARG A 205 -3.81 8.64 -9.34
C ARG A 205 -2.83 8.04 -10.33
N CYS A 206 -3.34 7.20 -11.23
CA CYS A 206 -2.59 6.76 -12.40
C CYS A 206 -2.11 8.00 -13.19
N GLY A 207 -0.80 8.19 -13.33
CA GLY A 207 -0.23 9.29 -14.13
C GLY A 207 -0.04 10.63 -13.41
N GLY A 208 -0.19 10.71 -12.08
CA GLY A 208 -0.28 11.99 -11.36
C GLY A 208 1.00 12.67 -10.87
N GLY A 209 2.20 12.16 -11.18
CA GLY A 209 3.46 12.71 -10.66
C GLY A 209 4.53 12.85 -11.74
N VAL A 210 5.50 13.76 -11.54
CA VAL A 210 6.67 13.91 -12.41
C VAL A 210 7.38 12.55 -12.52
N TYR A 211 7.41 11.97 -13.72
CA TYR A 211 8.16 10.76 -14.04
C TYR A 211 9.54 11.20 -14.52
N GLN A 212 10.54 11.18 -13.65
CA GLN A 212 11.92 11.28 -14.10
C GLN A 212 12.38 9.90 -14.50
N ARG A 213 12.62 9.69 -15.78
CA ARG A 213 13.25 8.49 -16.31
C ARG A 213 14.73 8.77 -16.51
N LEU A 214 15.57 7.95 -15.87
CA LEU A 214 17.02 8.01 -15.97
C LEU A 214 17.52 6.67 -16.52
N VAL A 215 18.42 6.70 -17.48
CA VAL A 215 19.08 5.51 -18.00
C VAL A 215 20.45 5.30 -17.36
N ALA A 216 21.04 4.12 -17.55
CA ALA A 216 22.39 3.82 -17.08
C ALA A 216 23.40 4.89 -17.52
N GLY A 217 24.12 5.49 -16.56
CA GLY A 217 25.11 6.54 -16.78
C GLY A 217 24.56 7.97 -16.62
N ASP A 218 23.25 8.14 -16.48
CA ASP A 218 22.66 9.46 -16.26
C ASP A 218 22.96 10.00 -14.87
N VAL A 219 23.17 11.32 -14.82
CA VAL A 219 23.18 12.13 -13.59
C VAL A 219 22.28 13.34 -13.84
N LEU A 220 21.20 13.45 -13.07
CA LEU A 220 20.18 14.50 -13.25
C LEU A 220 19.86 15.16 -11.91
N THR A 221 19.75 16.49 -11.90
CA THR A 221 19.17 17.22 -10.78
C THR A 221 17.64 17.24 -10.90
N VAL A 222 16.96 16.77 -9.86
CA VAL A 222 15.49 16.71 -9.76
C VAL A 222 15.03 17.47 -8.52
N GLU A 223 13.89 18.15 -8.62
CA GLU A 223 13.22 18.74 -7.47
C GLU A 223 12.29 17.71 -6.84
N LEU A 224 12.48 17.43 -5.56
CA LEU A 224 11.63 16.51 -4.80
C LEU A 224 10.90 17.27 -3.70
N ASP A 225 9.60 17.02 -3.56
CA ASP A 225 8.80 17.54 -2.45
C ASP A 225 9.06 16.76 -1.16
N ALA A 226 8.66 17.28 -0.01
CA ALA A 226 8.58 16.45 1.19
C ALA A 226 7.51 15.36 1.04
N GLY A 227 7.84 14.15 1.48
CA GLY A 227 6.98 12.97 1.47
C GLY A 227 7.57 11.78 0.74
N TRP A 228 6.74 10.76 0.55
CA TRP A 228 7.17 9.51 -0.07
C TRP A 228 7.20 9.58 -1.60
N HIS A 229 8.25 8.98 -2.13
CA HIS A 229 8.52 8.81 -3.54
C HIS A 229 8.70 7.32 -3.83
N TYR A 230 8.36 6.93 -5.05
CA TYR A 230 8.59 5.58 -5.55
C TYR A 230 9.73 5.57 -6.57
N ILE A 231 10.38 4.42 -6.66
CA ILE A 231 11.46 4.14 -7.59
C ILE A 231 11.10 2.83 -8.29
N LEU A 232 11.16 2.78 -9.62
CA LEU A 232 11.11 1.53 -10.38
C LEU A 232 12.49 1.29 -10.99
N PHE A 233 13.14 0.22 -10.58
CA PHE A 233 14.34 -0.28 -11.23
C PHE A 233 13.90 -1.19 -12.37
N VAL A 234 14.25 -0.87 -13.61
CA VAL A 234 13.76 -1.54 -14.81
C VAL A 234 14.92 -2.16 -15.58
N ARG A 235 14.74 -3.38 -16.06
CA ARG A 235 15.64 -4.06 -17.01
C ARG A 235 14.84 -4.79 -18.08
N ARG A 236 15.48 -5.09 -19.21
CA ARG A 236 14.88 -5.92 -20.27
C ARG A 236 14.83 -7.39 -19.85
N ASP A 237 13.86 -8.09 -20.41
CA ASP A 237 13.72 -9.54 -20.27
C ASP A 237 14.92 -10.27 -20.88
N GLY A 238 15.31 -11.38 -20.26
CA GLY A 238 16.50 -12.15 -20.62
C GLY A 238 17.85 -11.52 -20.27
N LEU A 239 17.88 -10.30 -19.73
CA LEU A 239 19.10 -9.59 -19.31
C LEU A 239 19.01 -9.20 -17.83
N PRO A 240 19.03 -10.15 -16.88
CA PRO A 240 19.03 -9.83 -15.46
C PRO A 240 20.37 -9.19 -15.05
N GLY A 241 20.33 -8.34 -14.02
CA GLY A 241 21.56 -7.77 -13.47
C GLY A 241 21.31 -6.59 -12.55
N ASP A 242 22.41 -6.02 -12.09
CA ASP A 242 22.38 -4.98 -11.07
C ASP A 242 22.08 -3.61 -11.66
N VAL A 243 21.27 -2.84 -10.93
CA VAL A 243 21.02 -1.42 -11.17
C VAL A 243 21.25 -0.69 -9.85
N ALA A 244 22.23 0.21 -9.86
CA ALA A 244 22.54 1.07 -8.73
C ALA A 244 21.92 2.46 -8.92
N LEU A 245 21.44 3.02 -7.82
CA LEU A 245 20.87 4.36 -7.74
C LEU A 245 21.48 5.08 -6.55
N THR A 246 21.88 6.32 -6.80
CA THR A 246 22.37 7.26 -5.77
C THR A 246 21.53 8.52 -5.87
N ILE A 247 20.97 8.96 -4.74
CA ILE A 247 20.22 10.21 -4.62
C ILE A 247 20.94 11.05 -3.57
N THR A 248 21.41 12.26 -3.90
CA THR A 248 22.16 13.12 -2.98
C THR A 248 21.54 14.52 -2.93
N GLY A 249 21.31 15.05 -1.73
CA GLY A 249 20.83 16.42 -1.57
C GLY A 249 21.87 17.44 -2.06
N VAL A 250 21.44 18.41 -2.86
CA VAL A 250 22.30 19.51 -3.32
C VAL A 250 22.14 20.68 -2.37
N GLU A 251 23.21 21.07 -1.66
CA GLU A 251 23.20 22.32 -0.89
C GLU A 251 23.04 23.52 -1.83
N ASP A 252 22.07 24.39 -1.56
CA ASP A 252 21.86 25.60 -2.34
C ASP A 252 23.09 26.53 -2.23
N ARG A 253 23.90 26.56 -3.29
CA ARG A 253 25.06 27.46 -3.40
C ARG A 253 24.66 28.93 -3.60
N ARG A 254 23.38 29.31 -3.47
CA ARG A 254 22.91 30.71 -3.57
C ARG A 254 22.84 31.45 -2.22
N GLY A 255 23.84 31.25 -1.35
CA GLY A 255 23.90 31.93 -0.03
C GLY A 255 25.27 32.43 0.42
N LYS A 256 26.37 32.15 -0.30
CA LYS A 256 27.72 32.61 0.08
C LYS A 256 28.28 33.57 -0.96
N GLY A 257 27.70 34.77 -1.04
CA GLY A 257 28.12 35.77 -2.03
C GLY A 257 27.60 37.19 -1.82
N ALA A 258 27.28 37.61 -0.59
CA ALA A 258 26.98 39.01 -0.31
C ALA A 258 27.41 39.36 1.11
N GLY A 259 28.67 39.79 1.27
CA GLY A 259 29.18 40.21 2.58
C GLY A 259 30.68 40.38 2.68
N ALA A 260 31.33 41.03 1.71
CA ALA A 260 32.67 41.59 1.91
C ALA A 260 33.02 42.59 0.79
N ARG A 261 32.54 43.83 0.92
CA ARG A 261 33.32 45.00 0.47
C ARG A 261 33.18 46.08 1.53
N ARG A 262 34.33 46.40 2.14
CA ARG A 262 34.59 47.66 2.85
C ARG A 262 34.63 48.81 1.85
#